data_AF-A0AA88QWB5-F1
#
_entry.id   AF-A0AA88QWB5-F1
#
_cell.length_a   1.000
_cell.length_b   1.000
_cell.length_c   1.000
_cell.angle_alpha   90.00
_cell.angle_beta   90.00
_cell.angle_gamma   90.00
#
_symmetry.space_group_name_H-M   'P 1'
#
loop_
_entity.id
_entity.type
_entity.pdbx_description
1 polymer ?
#
loop_
_entity_poly.entity_id
_entity_poly.type
_entity_poly.pdbx_seq_one_letter_code
_entity_poly.pdbx_strand_id
1 'polypeptide(L)'
;MVRKKVNYQFITDECARRRTFKKRKVGMLKKASELQTLCGVETCAIIRNSNDSHPEVWPSPHGASHVVERFRNLPPEKQTYNMMDGEILLQKNIAMLKGKLVKEEKKNKGLQIEQFMSKFLIDESLDDVNSLEDLKDLNLLLDDSIELVEKRVEDLTHSSSTPAAMGTGS
;
A
#
# COMPACT_ATOMS: atom_id res chain seq x y z
N MET A 1 -2.83 -22.33 -8.21
CA MET A 1 -1.52 -21.78 -7.79
C MET A 1 -1.71 -20.32 -7.41
N VAL A 2 -1.37 -19.92 -6.18
CA VAL A 2 -1.54 -18.52 -5.72
C VAL A 2 -0.59 -17.61 -6.50
N ARG A 3 -1.10 -16.48 -6.97
CA ARG A 3 -0.33 -15.51 -7.77
C ARG A 3 0.71 -14.85 -6.86
N LYS A 4 2.00 -15.09 -7.12
CA LYS A 4 3.08 -14.39 -6.41
C LYS A 4 2.99 -12.89 -6.68
N LYS A 5 3.27 -12.10 -5.63
CA LYS A 5 3.40 -10.64 -5.73
C LYS A 5 4.52 -10.30 -6.72
N VAL A 6 4.28 -9.32 -7.58
CA VAL A 6 5.23 -8.91 -8.62
C VAL A 6 5.93 -7.61 -8.23
N ASN A 7 7.25 -7.54 -8.43
CA ASN A 7 8.02 -6.31 -8.28
C ASN A 7 7.86 -5.45 -9.55
N TYR A 8 7.60 -4.15 -9.38
CA TYR A 8 7.45 -3.20 -10.48
C TYR A 8 8.82 -2.72 -11.01
N GLN A 9 9.58 -3.66 -11.59
CA GLN A 9 10.88 -3.40 -12.21
C GLN A 9 10.93 -3.98 -13.63
N PHE A 10 11.96 -3.61 -14.39
CA PHE A 10 12.18 -4.19 -15.70
C PHE A 10 12.40 -5.72 -15.60
N ILE A 11 11.64 -6.49 -16.37
CA ILE A 11 11.77 -7.95 -16.41
C ILE A 11 12.95 -8.27 -17.34
N THR A 12 14.06 -8.74 -16.78
CA THR A 12 15.30 -9.01 -17.54
C THR A 12 15.12 -10.17 -18.52
N ASP A 13 14.51 -11.28 -18.07
CA ASP A 13 14.19 -12.44 -18.91
C ASP A 13 13.22 -12.06 -20.04
N GLU A 14 13.70 -12.17 -21.28
CA GLU A 14 12.95 -11.74 -22.47
C GLU A 14 11.69 -12.57 -22.71
N CYS A 15 11.76 -13.89 -22.53
CA CYS A 15 10.63 -14.79 -22.72
C CYS A 15 9.51 -14.53 -21.71
N ALA A 16 9.87 -14.30 -20.44
CA ALA A 16 8.96 -13.91 -19.38
C ALA A 16 8.41 -12.49 -19.61
N ARG A 17 9.25 -11.54 -20.04
CA ARG A 17 8.85 -10.18 -20.40
C ARG A 17 7.81 -10.19 -21.52
N ARG A 18 8.06 -10.92 -22.61
CA ARG A 18 7.15 -11.05 -23.76
C ARG A 18 5.82 -11.70 -23.39
N ARG A 19 5.84 -12.80 -22.61
CA ARG A 19 4.61 -13.45 -22.11
C ARG A 19 3.82 -12.53 -21.19
N THR A 20 4.51 -11.82 -20.30
CA THR A 20 3.88 -10.87 -19.37
C THR A 20 3.27 -9.68 -20.11
N PHE A 21 3.99 -9.12 -21.08
CA PHE A 21 3.50 -8.02 -21.92
C PHE A 21 2.20 -8.41 -22.62
N LYS A 22 2.18 -9.55 -23.34
CA LYS A 22 0.97 -10.04 -24.03
C LYS A 22 -0.23 -10.17 -23.07
N LYS A 23 -0.04 -10.79 -21.90
CA LYS A 23 -1.11 -10.96 -20.90
C LYS A 23 -1.58 -9.65 -20.28
N ARG A 24 -0.64 -8.76 -19.89
CA ARG A 24 -0.96 -7.47 -19.26
C ARG A 24 -1.63 -6.53 -20.25
N LYS A 25 -1.18 -6.49 -21.51
CA LYS A 25 -1.77 -5.70 -22.58
C LYS A 25 -3.26 -6.02 -22.76
N VAL A 26 -3.59 -7.30 -22.93
CA VAL A 26 -4.99 -7.75 -23.07
C VAL A 26 -5.82 -7.36 -21.84
N GLY A 27 -5.27 -7.57 -20.64
CA GLY A 27 -5.95 -7.16 -19.40
C GLY A 27 -6.17 -5.65 -19.31
N MET A 28 -5.19 -4.85 -19.70
CA MET A 28 -5.27 -3.38 -19.68
C MET A 28 -6.32 -2.86 -20.67
N LEU A 29 -6.32 -3.36 -21.91
CA LEU A 29 -7.33 -2.99 -22.90
C LEU A 29 -8.74 -3.41 -22.46
N LYS A 30 -8.87 -4.58 -21.83
CA LYS A 30 -10.15 -4.99 -21.23
C LYS A 30 -10.61 -4.01 -20.16
N LYS A 31 -9.70 -3.58 -19.26
CA LYS A 31 -10.02 -2.58 -18.23
C LYS A 31 -10.38 -1.21 -18.82
N ALA A 32 -9.71 -0.78 -19.88
CA ALA A 32 -10.07 0.46 -20.57
C ALA A 32 -11.49 0.38 -21.18
N SER A 33 -11.83 -0.74 -21.82
CA SER A 33 -13.18 -0.98 -22.36
C SER A 33 -14.25 -1.04 -21.28
N GLU A 34 -13.99 -1.75 -20.17
CA GLU A 34 -14.88 -1.79 -19.01
C GLU A 34 -15.10 -0.39 -18.43
N LEU A 35 -14.04 0.41 -18.27
CA LEU A 35 -14.12 1.77 -17.75
C LEU A 35 -14.97 2.67 -18.67
N GLN A 36 -14.72 2.60 -19.98
CA GLN A 36 -15.52 3.32 -20.96
C GLN A 36 -17.00 2.93 -20.91
N THR A 37 -17.29 1.64 -20.79
CA THR A 37 -18.66 1.12 -20.79
C THR A 37 -19.41 1.43 -19.49
N LEU A 38 -18.76 1.23 -18.33
CA LEU A 38 -19.41 1.35 -17.03
C LEU A 38 -19.51 2.79 -16.55
N CYS A 39 -18.52 3.63 -16.88
CA CYS A 39 -18.45 5.01 -16.39
C CYS A 39 -18.77 6.05 -17.46
N GLY A 40 -18.99 5.64 -18.72
CA GLY A 40 -19.29 6.56 -19.82
C GLY A 40 -18.13 7.52 -20.14
N VAL A 41 -16.90 7.16 -19.79
CA VAL A 41 -15.72 8.00 -20.03
C VAL A 41 -15.05 7.64 -21.35
N GLU A 42 -14.67 8.65 -22.13
CA GLU A 42 -13.87 8.39 -23.32
C GLU A 42 -12.46 7.97 -22.93
N THR A 43 -12.00 6.87 -23.50
CA THR A 43 -10.71 6.26 -23.15
C THR A 43 -9.99 5.82 -24.41
N CYS A 44 -8.67 5.96 -24.44
CA CYS A 44 -7.84 5.41 -25.50
C CYS A 44 -6.53 4.87 -24.93
N ALA A 45 -5.88 3.96 -25.67
CA ALA A 45 -4.56 3.45 -25.32
C ALA A 45 -3.65 3.46 -26.54
N ILE A 46 -2.41 3.94 -26.35
CA ILE A 46 -1.33 3.92 -27.34
C ILE A 46 -0.18 3.14 -26.70
N ILE A 47 0.12 1.96 -27.25
CA ILE A 47 1.05 1.00 -26.64
C ILE A 47 2.18 0.72 -27.60
N ARG A 48 3.41 1.06 -27.21
CA ARG A 48 4.61 0.74 -27.98
C ARG A 48 5.36 -0.42 -27.32
N ASN A 49 5.70 -1.41 -28.12
CA ASN A 49 6.60 -2.49 -27.76
C ASN A 49 7.92 -2.30 -28.52
N SER A 50 9.06 -2.62 -27.91
CA SER A 50 10.37 -2.48 -28.56
C SER A 50 10.53 -3.35 -29.81
N ASN A 51 9.74 -4.42 -29.90
CA ASN A 51 9.85 -5.41 -30.96
C ASN A 51 8.86 -5.16 -32.11
N ASP A 52 7.94 -4.22 -31.96
CA ASP A 52 6.90 -3.95 -32.95
C ASP A 52 7.25 -2.67 -33.72
N SER A 53 7.06 -2.67 -35.04
CA SER A 53 7.41 -1.52 -35.89
C SER A 53 6.47 -0.33 -35.70
N HIS A 54 5.24 -0.58 -35.24
CA HIS A 54 4.22 0.44 -35.04
C HIS A 54 3.58 0.27 -33.66
N PRO A 55 3.13 1.36 -33.02
CA PRO A 55 2.36 1.27 -31.80
C PRO A 55 1.00 0.63 -32.07
N GLU A 56 0.53 -0.14 -31.11
CA GLU A 56 -0.84 -0.61 -31.09
C GLU A 56 -1.74 0.48 -30.52
N VAL A 57 -2.81 0.79 -31.24
CA VAL A 57 -3.72 1.89 -30.91
C VAL A 57 -5.13 1.32 -30.73
N TRP A 58 -5.72 1.64 -29.58
CA TRP A 58 -7.07 1.23 -29.21
C TRP A 58 -7.91 2.46 -28.81
N PRO A 59 -9.21 2.50 -29.13
CA PRO A 59 -10.03 1.46 -29.80
C PRO A 59 -9.80 1.35 -31.31
N SER A 60 -9.45 2.46 -31.94
CA SER A 60 -9.00 2.56 -33.33
C SER A 60 -8.11 3.79 -33.46
N PRO A 61 -7.31 3.93 -34.54
CA PRO A 61 -6.50 5.13 -34.76
C PRO A 61 -7.34 6.41 -34.72
N HIS A 62 -8.50 6.43 -35.37
CA HIS A 62 -9.39 7.59 -35.37
C HIS A 62 -10.00 7.86 -33.99
N GLY A 63 -10.48 6.82 -33.30
CA GLY A 63 -11.06 6.97 -31.97
C GLY A 63 -10.05 7.47 -30.94
N ALA A 64 -8.82 6.97 -30.98
CA ALA A 64 -7.74 7.45 -30.12
C ALA A 64 -7.35 8.89 -30.46
N SER A 65 -7.24 9.25 -31.74
CA SER A 65 -6.97 10.64 -32.15
C SER A 65 -8.00 11.62 -31.63
N HIS A 66 -9.29 11.29 -31.70
CA HIS A 66 -10.36 12.12 -31.13
C HIS A 66 -10.16 12.37 -29.62
N VAL A 67 -9.88 11.31 -28.85
CA VAL A 67 -9.65 11.43 -27.41
C VAL A 67 -8.42 12.30 -27.11
N VAL A 68 -7.33 12.10 -27.85
CA VAL A 68 -6.09 12.89 -27.71
C VAL A 68 -6.31 14.36 -28.05
N GLU A 69 -7.05 14.65 -29.12
CA GLU A 69 -7.37 16.02 -29.53
C GLU A 69 -8.19 16.74 -28.47
N ARG A 70 -9.25 16.11 -27.96
CA ARG A 70 -10.03 16.67 -26.84
C ARG A 70 -9.17 16.91 -25.61
N PHE A 71 -8.28 15.98 -25.27
CA PHE A 71 -7.37 16.13 -24.15
C PHE A 71 -6.45 17.35 -24.32
N ARG A 72 -5.89 17.56 -25.52
CA ARG A 72 -5.03 18.72 -25.83
C ARG A 72 -5.78 20.06 -25.76
N ASN A 73 -7.08 20.06 -26.00
CA ASN A 73 -7.94 21.24 -25.93
C ASN A 73 -8.38 21.58 -24.48
N LEU A 74 -8.03 20.77 -23.48
CA LEU A 74 -8.30 21.09 -22.07
C LEU A 74 -7.31 22.13 -21.52
N PRO A 75 -7.70 22.92 -20.50
CA PRO A 75 -6.77 23.77 -19.77
C PRO A 75 -5.61 22.95 -19.15
N PRO A 76 -4.39 23.51 -19.06
CA PRO A 76 -3.20 22.80 -18.55
C PRO A 76 -3.41 22.15 -17.18
N GLU A 77 -4.16 22.80 -16.29
CA GLU A 77 -4.45 22.30 -14.94
C GLU A 77 -5.24 20.99 -14.99
N LYS A 78 -6.17 20.87 -15.95
CA LYS A 78 -6.97 19.65 -16.14
C LYS A 78 -6.19 18.56 -16.85
N GLN A 79 -5.20 18.90 -17.67
CA GLN A 79 -4.34 17.92 -18.34
C GLN A 79 -3.46 17.16 -17.34
N THR A 80 -2.95 17.85 -16.32
CA THR A 80 -2.01 17.26 -15.34
C THR A 80 -2.68 16.74 -14.07
N TYR A 81 -3.91 17.17 -13.76
CA TYR A 81 -4.62 16.86 -12.51
C TYR A 81 -4.54 15.38 -12.08
N ASN A 82 -4.74 14.46 -13.02
CA ASN A 82 -4.66 13.00 -12.79
C ASN A 82 -3.55 12.34 -13.63
N MET A 83 -2.58 13.11 -14.12
CA MET A 83 -1.49 12.56 -14.91
C MET A 83 -0.61 11.70 -14.01
N MET A 84 -0.29 10.50 -14.49
CA MET A 84 0.61 9.59 -13.82
C MET A 84 1.70 9.18 -14.80
N ASP A 85 2.93 9.59 -14.50
CA ASP A 85 4.11 9.24 -15.28
C ASP A 85 5.00 8.23 -14.52
N GLY A 86 6.15 7.92 -15.13
CA GLY A 86 7.14 7.03 -14.55
C GLY A 86 7.76 7.57 -13.27
N GLU A 87 7.98 8.89 -13.17
CA GLU A 87 8.61 9.52 -12.02
C GLU A 87 7.66 9.51 -10.81
N ILE A 88 6.42 9.96 -11.01
CA ILE A 88 5.35 9.94 -9.99
C ILE A 88 5.13 8.51 -9.48
N LEU A 89 5.11 7.52 -10.38
CA LEU A 89 4.98 6.12 -9.99
C LEU A 89 6.17 5.65 -9.12
N LEU A 90 7.39 6.01 -9.49
CA LEU A 90 8.60 5.65 -8.73
C LEU A 90 8.60 6.32 -7.35
N GLN A 91 8.28 7.61 -7.28
CA GLN A 91 8.17 8.34 -6.02
C GLN A 91 7.15 7.68 -5.07
N LYS A 92 5.97 7.32 -5.60
CA LYS A 92 4.93 6.60 -4.83
C LYS A 92 5.41 5.24 -4.33
N ASN A 93 6.15 4.49 -5.17
CA ASN A 93 6.71 3.20 -4.78
C ASN A 93 7.79 3.35 -3.69
N ILE A 94 8.65 4.36 -3.78
CA ILE A 94 9.65 4.69 -2.77
C ILE A 94 8.97 5.01 -1.44
N ALA A 95 7.94 5.86 -1.45
CA ALA A 95 7.18 6.20 -0.25
C ALA A 95 6.55 4.93 0.39
N MET A 96 5.97 4.05 -0.42
CA MET A 96 5.41 2.78 0.07
C MET A 96 6.47 1.85 0.67
N LEU A 97 7.66 1.78 0.06
CA LEU A 97 8.76 0.95 0.56
C LEU A 97 9.33 1.52 1.87
N LYS A 98 9.49 2.85 1.97
CA LYS A 98 9.87 3.52 3.21
C LYS A 98 8.89 3.24 4.35
N GLY A 99 7.57 3.32 4.08
CA GLY A 99 6.56 2.99 5.08
C GLY A 99 6.61 1.53 5.55
N LYS A 100 6.94 0.59 4.66
CA LYS A 100 7.16 -0.82 5.05
C LYS A 100 8.43 -0.99 5.88
N LEU A 101 9.49 -0.28 5.53
CA LEU A 101 10.75 -0.32 6.30
C LEU A 101 10.51 0.12 7.74
N VAL A 102 9.88 1.28 7.94
CA VAL A 102 9.54 1.78 9.29
C VAL A 102 8.69 0.77 10.08
N LYS A 103 7.73 0.11 9.41
CA LYS A 103 6.89 -0.90 10.06
C LYS A 103 7.70 -2.12 10.52
N GLU A 104 8.62 -2.60 9.69
CA GLU A 104 9.50 -3.72 10.05
C GLU A 104 10.52 -3.31 11.12
N GLU A 105 11.04 -2.08 11.10
CA GLU A 105 11.91 -1.55 12.15
C GLU A 105 11.21 -1.48 13.50
N LYS A 106 9.96 -0.95 13.58
CA LYS A 106 9.17 -0.95 14.82
C LYS A 106 8.95 -2.38 15.32
N LYS A 107 8.64 -3.32 14.42
CA LYS A 107 8.47 -4.74 14.78
C LYS A 107 9.76 -5.35 15.31
N ASN A 108 10.90 -5.07 14.68
CA ASN A 108 12.19 -5.59 15.11
C ASN A 108 12.59 -5.04 16.48
N LYS A 109 12.38 -3.74 16.73
CA LYS A 109 12.59 -3.13 18.04
C LYS A 109 11.71 -3.76 19.12
N GLY A 110 10.42 -3.99 18.83
CA GLY A 110 9.52 -4.68 19.75
C GLY A 110 10.01 -6.08 20.11
N LEU A 111 10.52 -6.84 19.14
CA LEU A 111 11.10 -8.16 19.38
C LEU A 111 12.40 -8.09 20.19
N GLN A 112 13.26 -7.09 19.96
CA GLN A 112 14.47 -6.88 20.76
C GLN A 112 14.14 -6.61 22.22
N ILE A 113 13.11 -5.79 22.47
CA ILE A 113 12.67 -5.47 23.83
C ILE A 113 11.98 -6.68 24.48
N GLU A 114 11.16 -7.44 23.75
CA GLU A 114 10.58 -8.68 24.26
C GLU A 114 11.68 -9.70 24.66
N GLN A 115 12.71 -9.86 23.82
CA GLN A 115 13.87 -10.69 24.13
C GLN A 115 14.62 -10.19 25.36
N PHE A 116 14.83 -8.88 25.46
CA PHE A 116 15.48 -8.26 26.61
C PHE A 116 14.69 -8.50 27.91
N MET A 117 13.39 -8.22 27.91
CA MET A 117 12.50 -8.44 29.05
C MET A 117 12.48 -9.92 29.46
N SER A 118 12.44 -10.84 28.49
CA SER A 118 12.51 -12.28 28.76
C SER A 118 13.83 -12.68 29.41
N LYS A 119 14.96 -12.10 29.01
CA LYS A 119 16.27 -12.37 29.63
C LYS A 119 16.37 -11.78 31.03
N PHE A 120 15.90 -10.55 31.22
CA PHE A 120 15.86 -9.88 32.52
C PHE A 120 15.04 -10.67 33.55
N LEU A 121 13.87 -11.18 33.17
CA LEU A 121 13.03 -12.01 34.05
C LEU A 121 13.69 -13.33 34.47
N ILE A 122 14.69 -13.80 33.72
CA ILE A 122 15.39 -15.07 34.00
C ILE A 122 16.68 -14.83 34.81
N ASP A 123 17.42 -13.74 34.53
CA ASP A 123 18.78 -13.53 35.02
C ASP A 123 18.91 -12.40 36.06
N GLU A 124 17.84 -11.61 36.31
CA GLU A 124 17.80 -10.44 37.21
C GLU A 124 18.92 -9.40 37.01
N SER A 125 19.63 -9.44 35.87
CA SER A 125 20.76 -8.56 35.54
C SER A 125 20.41 -7.59 34.41
N LEU A 126 20.87 -6.32 34.56
CA LEU A 126 20.76 -5.24 33.57
C LEU A 126 22.07 -4.96 32.84
N ASP A 127 23.04 -5.87 32.90
CA ASP A 127 24.42 -5.60 32.44
C ASP A 127 24.53 -5.33 30.92
N ASP A 128 23.49 -5.66 30.14
CA ASP A 128 23.44 -5.45 28.67
C ASP A 128 22.79 -4.13 28.23
N VAL A 129 22.24 -3.30 29.12
CA VAL A 129 21.66 -1.99 28.76
C VAL A 129 22.78 -0.97 28.52
N ASN A 130 23.33 -0.98 27.32
CA ASN A 130 24.55 -0.23 27.00
C ASN A 130 24.29 1.16 26.38
N SER A 131 23.04 1.55 26.10
CA SER A 131 22.72 2.83 25.46
C SER A 131 21.54 3.56 26.08
N LEU A 132 21.71 4.88 26.27
CA LEU A 132 20.63 5.83 26.62
C LEU A 132 19.45 5.75 25.64
N GLU A 133 19.72 5.41 24.38
CA GLU A 133 18.69 5.24 23.35
C GLU A 133 17.84 3.98 23.60
N ASP A 134 18.41 2.88 24.10
CA ASP A 134 17.67 1.66 24.43
C ASP A 134 16.72 1.90 25.61
N LEU A 135 17.16 2.73 26.56
CA LEU A 135 16.39 3.12 27.74
C LEU A 135 15.22 4.04 27.37
N LYS A 136 15.41 4.97 26.43
CA LYS A 136 14.31 5.79 25.88
C LYS A 136 13.31 4.95 25.11
N ASP A 137 13.79 4.02 24.28
CA ASP A 137 12.93 3.13 23.49
C ASP A 137 12.10 2.20 24.39
N LEU A 138 12.67 1.72 25.51
CA LEU A 138 11.95 0.96 26.53
C LEU A 138 10.86 1.79 27.19
N ASN A 139 11.16 3.05 27.52
CA ASN A 139 10.20 3.95 28.16
C ASN A 139 9.01 4.24 27.23
N LEU A 140 9.27 4.49 25.93
CA LEU A 140 8.22 4.67 24.93
C LEU A 140 7.32 3.42 24.78
N LEU A 141 7.88 2.22 24.89
CA LEU A 141 7.06 1.00 24.88
C LEU A 141 6.26 0.81 26.16
N LEU A 142 6.81 1.22 27.31
CA LEU A 142 6.09 1.21 28.56
C LEU A 142 4.86 2.13 28.46
N ASP A 143 5.04 3.33 27.90
CA ASP A 143 3.95 4.28 27.63
C ASP A 143 2.89 3.68 26.70
N ASP A 144 3.29 3.10 25.55
CA ASP A 144 2.36 2.41 24.62
C ASP A 144 1.57 1.28 25.33
N SER A 145 2.21 0.55 26.25
CA SER A 145 1.59 -0.55 26.99
C SER A 145 0.65 -0.08 28.10
N ILE A 146 0.99 1.02 28.79
CA ILE A 146 0.14 1.67 29.78
C ILE A 146 -1.13 2.18 29.10
N GLU A 147 -1.01 2.88 27.96
CA GLU A 147 -2.17 3.37 27.19
C GLU A 147 -3.10 2.22 26.76
N LEU A 148 -2.53 1.08 26.35
CA LEU A 148 -3.30 -0.09 25.95
C LEU A 148 -4.06 -0.71 27.14
N VAL A 149 -3.41 -0.79 28.31
CA VAL A 149 -4.04 -1.28 29.55
C VAL A 149 -5.13 -0.32 30.03
N GLU A 150 -4.88 1.00 30.03
CA GLU A 150 -5.87 2.03 30.39
C GLU A 150 -7.12 1.93 29.51
N LYS A 151 -6.94 1.87 28.19
CA LYS A 151 -8.05 1.69 27.25
C LYS A 151 -8.81 0.39 27.49
N ARG A 152 -8.12 -0.70 27.81
CA ARG A 152 -8.75 -1.99 28.13
C ARG A 152 -9.58 -1.91 29.41
N VAL A 153 -9.10 -1.18 30.42
CA VAL A 153 -9.83 -0.93 31.67
C VAL A 153 -11.10 -0.12 31.39
N GLU A 154 -11.01 0.95 30.60
CA GLU A 154 -12.18 1.76 30.18
C GLU A 154 -13.25 0.94 29.45
N ASP A 155 -12.84 0.10 28.49
CA ASP A 155 -13.76 -0.78 27.77
C ASP A 155 -14.50 -1.74 28.71
N LEU A 156 -13.80 -2.27 29.72
CA LEU A 156 -14.37 -3.20 30.69
C LEU A 156 -15.32 -2.49 31.68
N THR A 157 -14.98 -1.28 32.15
CA THR A 157 -15.84 -0.50 33.06
C THR A 157 -17.10 -0.01 32.37
N HIS A 158 -17.02 0.43 31.10
CA HIS A 158 -18.20 0.78 30.31
C HIS A 158 -19.10 -0.42 30.01
N SER A 159 -18.55 -1.62 29.78
CA SER A 159 -19.35 -2.84 29.59
C SER A 159 -20.13 -3.27 30.85
N SER A 160 -19.60 -2.96 32.04
CA SER A 160 -20.24 -3.26 33.33
C SER A 160 -21.35 -2.28 33.74
N SER A 161 -21.56 -1.21 32.97
CA SER A 161 -22.49 -0.11 33.29
C SER A 161 -23.89 -0.26 32.68
N THR A 162 -24.25 -1.43 32.13
CA THR A 162 -25.63 -1.69 31.70
C THR A 162 -26.44 -2.12 32.92
N PRO A 163 -27.42 -1.33 33.43
CA PRO A 163 -28.16 -1.71 34.62
C PRO A 163 -29.02 -2.93 34.31
N ALA A 164 -28.89 -3.98 35.13
CA ALA A 164 -29.86 -5.06 35.17
C ALA A 164 -31.24 -4.46 35.38
N ALA A 165 -32.10 -4.55 34.36
CA ALA A 165 -33.50 -4.16 34.45
C ALA A 165 -34.14 -4.97 35.58
N MET A 166 -34.46 -4.27 36.67
CA MET A 166 -35.28 -4.78 37.76
C MET A 166 -36.66 -5.13 37.19
N GLY A 167 -36.93 -6.41 37.01
CA GLY A 167 -38.28 -6.95 36.90
C GLY A 167 -38.83 -7.24 38.29
N THR A 168 -39.44 -6.25 38.93
CA THR A 168 -40.32 -6.48 40.09
C THR A 168 -41.67 -6.98 39.60
N GLY A 169 -42.12 -8.09 40.17
CA GLY A 169 -43.43 -8.66 39.87
C GLY A 169 -44.60 -7.80 40.34
N SER A 170 -45.71 -7.94 39.61
CA SER A 170 -47.08 -8.15 40.10
C SER A 170 -47.93 -8.60 38.91
#